data_AF-A0A7S3P6R5-F1
#
_entry.id   AF-A0A7S3P6R5-F1
#
_cell.length_a   1.000
_cell.length_b   1.000
_cell.length_c   1.000
_cell.angle_alpha   90.00
_cell.angle_beta   90.00
_cell.angle_gamma   90.00
#
_symmetry.space_group_name_H-M   'P 1'
#
loop_
_entity.id
_entity.type
_entity.pdbx_description
1 polymer ?
#
loop_
_entity_poly.entity_id
_entity_poly.type
_entity_poly.pdbx_seq_one_letter_code
_entity_poly.pdbx_strand_id
1 'polypeptide(L)'
;VFDKLEADLAKACMSIPAAKGFESGDGFAGTLLTGKDHNDEFYIDPETGATRTKTNRSGGIQGGISNGENIVVHVAFKPTSTIGQVQKTVTRDGKEVELRGKGRHDPCVLPRAVPMVEAMVALTLVDHLMMQQAQCELFEIEAPLADRPNPMGTTAHREGGAPVQVKADGDLVSQRVDEE
;
A
#
# COMPACT_ATOMS: atom_id res chain seq x y z
N VAL A 1 -12.40 -5.89 -9.84
CA VAL A 1 -11.77 -4.92 -10.77
C VAL A 1 -10.38 -4.69 -10.21
N PHE A 2 -9.37 -5.31 -10.84
CA PHE A 2 -7.94 -5.36 -10.48
C PHE A 2 -7.69 -5.59 -8.98
N ASP A 3 -7.34 -6.82 -8.58
CA ASP A 3 -7.03 -7.24 -7.20
C ASP A 3 -5.72 -6.59 -6.70
N LYS A 4 -5.75 -5.25 -6.58
CA LYS A 4 -4.64 -4.40 -6.15
C LYS A 4 -4.42 -4.61 -4.66
N LEU A 5 -3.17 -4.84 -4.28
CA LEU A 5 -2.79 -5.06 -2.88
C LEU A 5 -3.28 -3.94 -1.96
N GLU A 6 -3.11 -2.68 -2.34
CA GLU A 6 -3.58 -1.53 -1.56
C GLU A 6 -5.11 -1.53 -1.35
N ALA A 7 -5.88 -2.00 -2.34
CA ALA A 7 -7.33 -2.01 -2.30
C ALA A 7 -7.85 -3.11 -1.38
N ASP A 8 -7.21 -4.28 -1.41
CA ASP A 8 -7.55 -5.39 -0.51
C ASP A 8 -7.10 -5.11 0.92
N LEU A 9 -5.95 -4.48 1.12
CA LEU A 9 -5.52 -3.97 2.44
C LEU A 9 -6.50 -2.94 2.98
N ALA A 10 -6.96 -2.00 2.14
CA ALA A 10 -7.97 -1.02 2.51
C ALA A 10 -9.27 -1.69 2.93
N LYS A 11 -9.77 -2.64 2.13
CA LYS A 11 -10.98 -3.43 2.44
C LYS A 11 -10.85 -4.16 3.77
N ALA A 12 -9.73 -4.85 4.00
CA ALA A 12 -9.48 -5.60 5.23
C ALA A 12 -9.45 -4.66 6.45
N CYS A 13 -8.71 -3.56 6.39
CA CYS A 13 -8.61 -2.61 7.49
C CYS A 13 -9.92 -1.86 7.74
N MET A 14 -10.62 -1.42 6.69
CA MET A 14 -11.89 -0.70 6.80
C MET A 14 -13.05 -1.59 7.27
N SER A 15 -12.89 -2.91 7.22
CA SER A 15 -13.85 -3.85 7.81
C SER A 15 -13.80 -3.89 9.34
N ILE A 16 -12.73 -3.38 9.96
CA ILE A 16 -12.57 -3.35 11.41
C ILE A 16 -13.60 -2.36 12.01
N PRO A 17 -14.31 -2.74 13.09
CA PRO A 17 -15.22 -1.83 13.76
C PRO A 17 -14.55 -0.50 14.14
N ALA A 18 -15.30 0.59 13.92
CA ALA A 18 -14.85 1.97 14.11
C ALA A 18 -13.80 2.49 13.12
N ALA A 19 -13.25 1.69 12.19
CA ALA A 19 -12.44 2.20 11.10
C ALA A 19 -13.26 3.16 10.20
N LYS A 20 -12.63 4.26 9.78
CA LYS A 20 -13.25 5.34 8.98
C LYS A 20 -12.35 5.95 7.92
N GLY A 21 -11.06 5.64 7.92
CA GLY A 21 -10.15 6.06 6.86
C GLY A 21 -9.03 5.05 6.70
N PHE A 22 -8.50 4.98 5.48
CA PHE A 22 -7.35 4.18 5.13
C PHE A 22 -6.50 4.97 4.14
N GLU A 23 -5.19 4.96 4.35
CA GLU A 23 -4.20 5.60 3.50
C GLU A 23 -2.99 4.67 3.33
N SER A 24 -2.38 4.69 2.14
CA SER A 24 -1.10 4.02 1.85
C SER A 24 -0.04 5.08 1.58
N GLY A 25 1.17 4.88 2.13
CA GLY A 25 2.29 5.82 1.98
C GLY A 25 1.94 7.23 2.47
N ASP A 26 2.19 8.22 1.63
CA ASP A 26 1.86 9.63 1.87
C ASP A 26 0.34 9.90 1.89
N GLY A 27 -0.49 8.93 1.46
CA GLY A 27 -1.94 8.99 1.62
C GLY A 27 -2.59 10.21 0.95
N PHE A 28 -3.50 10.87 1.67
CA PHE A 28 -4.14 12.10 1.21
C PHE A 28 -3.13 13.25 1.05
N ALA A 29 -2.02 13.27 1.81
CA ALA A 29 -1.00 14.31 1.63
C ALA A 29 -0.31 14.20 0.26
N GLY A 30 -0.18 12.99 -0.30
CA GLY A 30 0.34 12.76 -1.65
C GLY A 30 -0.50 13.42 -2.75
N THR A 31 -1.80 13.63 -2.52
CA THR A 31 -2.70 14.31 -3.49
C THR A 31 -2.42 15.80 -3.66
N LEU A 32 -1.61 16.38 -2.77
CA LEU A 32 -1.24 17.79 -2.79
C LEU A 32 0.11 18.02 -3.52
N LEU A 33 0.76 16.96 -3.99
CA LEU A 33 2.07 16.98 -4.62
C LEU A 33 1.97 16.81 -6.14
N THR A 34 2.97 17.34 -6.85
CA THR A 34 3.12 17.02 -8.29
C THR A 34 3.67 15.62 -8.47
N GLY A 35 3.48 15.00 -9.64
CA GLY A 35 4.09 13.69 -9.92
C GLY A 35 5.61 13.69 -9.76
N LYS A 36 6.27 14.81 -10.12
CA LYS A 36 7.71 14.98 -9.91
C LYS A 36 8.10 14.94 -8.42
N ASP A 37 7.28 15.54 -7.57
CA ASP A 37 7.55 15.64 -6.14
C ASP A 37 7.06 14.42 -5.36
N HIS A 38 6.16 13.60 -5.91
CA HIS A 38 5.62 12.41 -5.24
C HIS A 38 6.30 11.12 -5.67
N ASN A 39 6.89 11.06 -6.86
CA ASN A 39 7.54 9.83 -7.33
C ASN A 39 8.68 9.38 -6.41
N ASP A 40 8.82 8.06 -6.30
CA ASP A 40 9.92 7.40 -5.62
C ASP A 40 11.01 7.05 -6.65
N GLU A 41 12.16 7.73 -6.57
CA GLU A 41 13.28 7.51 -7.49
C GLU A 41 13.94 6.14 -7.23
N PHE A 42 14.10 5.32 -8.28
CA PHE A 42 14.74 4.02 -8.19
C PHE A 42 16.26 4.12 -8.23
N TYR A 43 16.94 3.24 -7.49
CA TYR A 43 18.39 3.05 -7.55
C TYR A 43 18.77 1.59 -7.31
N ILE A 44 20.01 1.24 -7.66
CA ILE A 44 20.60 -0.05 -7.32
C ILE A 44 21.36 0.08 -6.01
N ASP A 45 20.98 -0.71 -5.02
CA ASP A 45 21.69 -0.82 -3.75
C ASP A 45 23.11 -1.38 -4.01
N PRO A 46 24.17 -0.65 -3.64
CA PRO A 46 25.54 -1.08 -3.90
C PRO A 46 25.99 -2.29 -3.05
N GLU A 47 25.34 -2.54 -1.91
CA GLU A 47 25.66 -3.67 -1.03
C GLU A 47 24.93 -4.95 -1.46
N THR A 48 23.65 -4.83 -1.81
CA THR A 48 22.81 -5.99 -2.13
C THR A 48 22.63 -6.24 -3.62
N GLY A 49 22.89 -5.24 -4.47
CA GLY A 49 22.60 -5.26 -5.91
C GLY A 49 21.11 -5.18 -6.25
N ALA A 50 20.23 -5.02 -5.25
CA ALA A 50 18.79 -4.98 -5.45
C ALA A 50 18.30 -3.61 -5.93
N THR A 51 17.25 -3.59 -6.74
CA THR A 51 16.52 -2.35 -7.06
C THR A 51 15.74 -1.89 -5.83
N ARG A 52 15.93 -0.64 -5.42
CA ARG A 52 15.32 -0.01 -4.24
C ARG A 52 14.84 1.40 -4.60
N THR A 53 14.07 2.06 -3.73
CA THR A 53 13.68 3.46 -3.92
C THR A 53 14.29 4.41 -2.89
N LYS A 54 14.62 5.63 -3.31
CA LYS A 54 15.23 6.67 -2.46
C LYS A 54 14.28 7.20 -1.38
N THR A 55 13.00 7.16 -1.67
CA THR A 55 11.90 7.52 -0.77
C THR A 55 10.86 6.41 -0.78
N ASN A 56 9.90 6.44 0.14
CA ASN A 56 8.81 5.48 0.21
C ASN A 56 7.44 6.17 0.29
N ARG A 57 7.22 7.15 -0.59
CA ARG A 57 5.98 7.94 -0.65
C ARG A 57 4.80 7.11 -1.13
N SER A 58 5.06 6.13 -2.00
CA SER A 58 4.09 5.12 -2.40
C SER A 58 3.70 4.14 -1.29
N GLY A 59 4.46 4.09 -0.19
CA GLY A 59 4.18 3.22 0.94
C GLY A 59 4.37 1.74 0.63
N GLY A 60 5.38 1.40 -0.16
CA GLY A 60 5.76 0.03 -0.51
C GLY A 60 4.88 -0.62 -1.57
N ILE A 61 3.91 0.12 -2.13
CA ILE A 61 2.94 -0.39 -3.11
C ILE A 61 2.87 0.56 -4.31
N GLN A 62 3.18 0.07 -5.50
CA GLN A 62 3.10 0.83 -6.75
C GLN A 62 2.31 0.05 -7.80
N GLY A 63 1.33 0.71 -8.44
CA GLY A 63 0.45 0.05 -9.40
C GLY A 63 -0.39 -1.09 -8.80
N GLY A 64 -0.54 -1.15 -7.47
CA GLY A 64 -1.21 -2.23 -6.75
C GLY A 64 -0.34 -3.46 -6.46
N ILE A 65 0.98 -3.37 -6.67
CA ILE A 65 1.95 -4.45 -6.44
C ILE A 65 2.97 -3.99 -5.39
N SER A 66 3.41 -4.87 -4.51
CA SER A 66 4.49 -4.57 -3.56
C SER A 66 5.82 -4.36 -4.30
N ASN A 67 6.54 -3.29 -3.97
CA ASN A 67 7.78 -2.90 -4.69
C ASN A 67 9.08 -3.26 -3.96
N GLY A 68 8.98 -3.97 -2.82
CA GLY A 68 10.12 -4.40 -2.01
C GLY A 68 10.52 -3.45 -0.88
N GLU A 69 9.97 -2.23 -0.85
CA GLU A 69 10.07 -1.37 0.34
C GLU A 69 9.01 -1.71 1.39
N ASN A 70 9.12 -1.08 2.56
CA ASN A 70 8.18 -1.27 3.65
C ASN A 70 6.77 -0.87 3.21
N ILE A 71 5.80 -1.76 3.44
CA ILE A 71 4.39 -1.42 3.27
C ILE A 71 3.99 -0.50 4.43
N VAL A 72 3.63 0.74 4.09
CA VAL A 72 3.25 1.77 5.07
C VAL A 72 1.78 2.10 4.87
N VAL A 73 0.97 1.82 5.88
CA VAL A 73 -0.47 2.11 5.87
C VAL A 73 -0.90 2.82 7.13
N HIS A 74 -1.87 3.72 7.01
CA HIS A 74 -2.50 4.40 8.13
C HIS A 74 -4.00 4.08 8.15
N VAL A 75 -4.52 3.79 9.34
CA VAL A 75 -5.93 3.46 9.55
C VAL A 75 -6.52 4.40 10.58
N ALA A 76 -7.53 5.17 10.19
CA ALA A 76 -8.21 6.12 11.06
C ALA A 76 -9.41 5.46 11.74
N PHE A 77 -9.49 5.57 13.07
CA PHE A 77 -10.60 5.06 13.87
C PHE A 77 -11.40 6.21 14.46
N LYS A 78 -12.74 6.14 14.36
CA LYS A 78 -13.60 7.07 15.10
C LYS A 78 -13.57 6.77 16.61
N PRO A 79 -13.84 7.77 17.47
CA PRO A 79 -14.10 7.54 18.88
C PRO A 79 -15.26 6.57 19.15
N THR A 80 -15.31 5.99 20.35
CA THR A 80 -16.42 5.11 20.76
C THR A 80 -17.75 5.88 20.74
N SER A 81 -18.79 5.27 20.14
CA SER A 81 -20.12 5.90 20.04
C SER A 81 -20.82 6.02 21.40
N THR A 82 -20.49 5.12 22.34
CA THR A 82 -21.13 5.07 23.66
C THR A 82 -20.22 5.69 24.69
N ILE A 83 -20.54 6.94 25.04
CA ILE A 83 -19.90 7.67 26.13
C ILE A 83 -20.86 7.77 27.33
N GLY A 84 -20.32 7.98 28.53
CA GLY A 84 -21.11 8.09 29.77
C GLY A 84 -21.97 9.35 29.89
N GLN A 85 -21.93 10.23 28.88
CA GLN A 85 -22.76 11.43 28.79
C GLN A 85 -24.17 11.10 28.28
N VAL A 86 -25.13 11.92 28.67
CA VAL A 86 -26.51 11.83 28.20
C VAL A 86 -26.54 12.24 26.73
N GLN A 87 -27.18 11.42 25.89
CA GLN A 87 -27.37 11.67 24.47
C GLN A 87 -28.86 11.58 24.14
N LYS A 88 -29.34 12.47 23.27
CA LYS A 88 -30.70 12.40 22.72
C LYS A 88 -30.75 11.30 21.67
N THR A 89 -31.79 10.49 21.70
CA THR A 89 -32.05 9.43 20.73
C THR A 89 -33.56 9.22 20.57
N VAL A 90 -33.95 8.23 19.77
CA VAL A 90 -35.36 7.87 19.54
C VAL A 90 -35.60 6.41 19.87
N THR A 91 -36.77 6.11 20.45
CA THR A 91 -37.22 4.73 20.62
C THR A 91 -37.60 4.12 19.26
N ARG A 92 -37.79 2.79 19.22
CA ARG A 92 -38.29 2.11 18.01
C ARG A 92 -39.66 2.62 17.55
N ASP A 93 -40.45 3.17 18.47
CA ASP A 93 -41.76 3.77 18.20
C ASP A 93 -41.68 5.24 17.78
N GLY A 94 -40.47 5.79 17.59
CA GLY A 94 -40.24 7.16 17.14
C GLY A 94 -40.39 8.24 18.22
N LYS A 95 -40.36 7.87 19.50
CA LYS A 95 -40.44 8.84 20.60
C LYS A 95 -39.04 9.31 21.00
N GLU A 96 -38.85 10.63 21.09
CA GLU A 96 -37.61 11.20 21.61
C GLU A 96 -37.39 10.82 23.06
N VAL A 97 -36.19 10.33 23.37
CA VAL A 97 -35.76 9.94 24.71
C VAL A 97 -34.30 10.30 24.94
N GLU A 98 -33.92 10.44 26.20
CA GLU A 98 -32.52 10.58 26.58
C GLU A 98 -31.94 9.21 26.97
N LEU A 99 -30.77 8.90 26.42
CA LEU A 99 -30.02 7.68 26.71
C LEU A 99 -28.69 8.04 27.37
N ARG A 100 -28.42 7.41 28.51
CA ARG A 100 -27.11 7.47 29.15
C ARG A 100 -26.47 6.09 29.10
N GLY A 101 -25.33 5.98 28.44
CA GLY A 101 -24.56 4.74 28.40
C GLY A 101 -24.14 4.32 29.80
N LYS A 102 -24.67 3.19 30.30
CA LYS A 102 -24.23 2.56 31.55
C LYS A 102 -23.26 1.41 31.24
N GLY A 103 -22.25 1.20 32.08
CA GLY A 103 -21.33 0.06 31.99
C GLY A 103 -19.86 0.45 31.78
N ARG A 104 -19.00 -0.57 31.68
CA ARG A 104 -17.56 -0.44 31.45
C ARG A 104 -17.30 -0.34 29.95
N HIS A 105 -17.45 0.87 29.40
CA HIS A 105 -17.12 1.17 28.01
C HIS A 105 -15.71 1.72 27.94
N ASP A 106 -14.98 1.32 26.89
CA ASP A 106 -13.64 1.83 26.71
C ASP A 106 -13.68 3.27 26.19
N PRO A 107 -12.95 4.19 26.82
CA PRO A 107 -12.86 5.55 26.32
C PRO A 107 -12.07 5.63 25.00
N CYS A 108 -11.27 4.59 24.69
CA CYS A 108 -10.44 4.53 23.50
C CYS A 108 -10.39 3.09 22.95
N VAL A 109 -10.66 2.94 21.64
CA VAL A 109 -10.57 1.65 20.93
C VAL A 109 -9.15 1.33 20.44
N LEU A 110 -8.28 2.34 20.33
CA LEU A 110 -7.00 2.23 19.63
C LEU A 110 -6.06 1.14 20.16
N PRO A 111 -5.90 0.93 21.49
CA PRO A 111 -5.01 -0.13 21.98
C PRO A 111 -5.41 -1.53 21.52
N ARG A 112 -6.70 -1.74 21.20
CA ARG A 112 -7.21 -3.01 20.67
C ARG A 112 -7.21 -3.05 19.15
N ALA A 113 -7.27 -1.89 18.51
CA ALA A 113 -7.28 -1.78 17.06
C ALA A 113 -5.93 -2.21 16.46
N VAL A 114 -4.81 -1.91 17.13
CA VAL A 114 -3.46 -2.26 16.65
C VAL A 114 -3.31 -3.74 16.29
N PRO A 115 -3.52 -4.71 17.21
CA PRO A 115 -3.38 -6.13 16.86
C PRO A 115 -4.42 -6.60 15.83
N MET A 116 -5.59 -5.94 15.72
CA MET A 116 -6.57 -6.25 14.69
C MET A 116 -6.10 -5.80 13.30
N VAL A 117 -5.51 -4.61 13.20
CA VAL A 117 -4.94 -4.10 11.94
C VAL A 117 -3.78 -4.99 11.51
N GLU A 118 -2.85 -5.32 12.42
CA GLU A 118 -1.73 -6.22 12.14
C GLU A 118 -2.22 -7.58 11.61
N ALA A 119 -3.23 -8.17 12.26
CA ALA A 119 -3.82 -9.43 11.81
C ALA A 119 -4.46 -9.32 10.42
N MET A 120 -5.22 -8.25 10.15
CA MET A 120 -5.84 -8.04 8.83
C MET A 120 -4.80 -7.86 7.73
N VAL A 121 -3.74 -7.08 7.99
CA VAL A 121 -2.63 -6.90 7.04
C VAL A 121 -1.94 -8.24 6.78
N ALA A 122 -1.61 -9.01 7.82
CA ALA A 122 -0.94 -10.29 7.68
C ALA A 122 -1.77 -11.29 6.87
N LEU A 123 -3.08 -11.40 7.14
CA LEU A 123 -3.98 -12.28 6.40
C LEU A 123 -4.07 -11.88 4.92
N THR A 124 -4.24 -10.60 4.63
CA THR A 124 -4.27 -10.11 3.25
C THR A 124 -2.96 -10.40 2.52
N LEU A 125 -1.81 -10.17 3.16
CA LEU A 125 -0.51 -10.48 2.54
C LEU A 125 -0.34 -11.97 2.25
N VAL A 126 -0.81 -12.85 3.14
CA VAL A 126 -0.80 -14.30 2.91
C VAL A 126 -1.69 -14.67 1.74
N ASP A 127 -2.89 -14.09 1.63
CA ASP A 127 -3.79 -14.33 0.49
C ASP A 127 -3.11 -13.92 -0.83
N HIS A 128 -2.48 -12.74 -0.89
CA HIS A 128 -1.75 -12.31 -2.09
C HIS A 128 -0.53 -13.17 -2.40
N LEU A 129 0.22 -13.60 -1.39
CA LEU A 129 1.34 -14.53 -1.57
C LEU A 129 0.85 -15.87 -2.15
N MET A 130 -0.23 -16.43 -1.61
CA MET A 130 -0.81 -17.67 -2.11
C MET A 130 -1.35 -17.53 -3.53
N MET A 131 -1.96 -16.39 -3.87
CA MET A 131 -2.39 -16.09 -5.24
C MET A 131 -1.21 -16.03 -6.21
N GLN A 132 -0.12 -15.35 -5.83
CA GLN A 132 1.11 -15.31 -6.61
C GLN A 132 1.68 -16.70 -6.83
N GLN A 133 1.78 -17.51 -5.77
CA GLN A 133 2.28 -18.88 -5.87
C GLN A 133 1.40 -19.74 -6.79
N ALA A 134 0.07 -19.66 -6.63
CA ALA A 134 -0.86 -20.41 -7.46
C ALA A 134 -0.77 -20.05 -8.95
N GLN A 135 -0.54 -18.78 -9.29
CA GLN A 135 -0.50 -18.30 -10.67
C GLN A 135 0.89 -18.44 -11.31
N CYS A 136 1.97 -18.24 -10.56
CA CYS A 136 3.32 -18.11 -11.09
C CYS A 136 4.27 -19.24 -10.71
N GLU A 137 3.97 -20.03 -9.68
CA GLU A 137 4.91 -21.00 -9.10
C GLU A 137 4.34 -22.42 -8.97
N LEU A 138 3.04 -22.61 -9.20
CA LEU A 138 2.36 -23.89 -9.00
C LEU A 138 2.74 -24.95 -10.05
N PHE A 139 3.06 -24.51 -11.26
CA PHE A 139 3.58 -25.37 -12.32
C PHE A 139 5.02 -24.97 -12.64
N GLU A 140 5.88 -25.96 -12.89
CA GLU A 140 7.17 -25.69 -13.48
C GLU A 140 6.95 -24.99 -14.81
N ILE A 141 7.38 -23.73 -14.89
CA ILE A 141 7.29 -23.00 -16.14
C ILE A 141 8.38 -23.57 -17.05
N GLU A 142 7.97 -24.29 -18.08
CA GLU A 142 8.84 -25.05 -19.00
C GLU A 142 9.95 -24.21 -19.67
N ALA A 143 9.83 -22.88 -19.65
CA ALA A 143 10.85 -21.95 -20.15
C ALA A 143 11.53 -21.15 -19.00
N PRO A 144 12.88 -21.15 -18.93
CA PRO A 144 13.65 -20.22 -18.11
C PRO A 144 13.18 -18.78 -18.32
N LEU A 145 13.28 -17.94 -17.28
CA LEU A 145 12.85 -16.53 -17.35
C LEU A 145 13.50 -15.76 -18.51
N ALA A 146 14.71 -16.16 -18.91
CA ALA A 146 15.46 -15.62 -20.04
C ALA A 146 14.81 -15.90 -21.42
N ASP A 147 14.02 -16.97 -21.53
CA ASP A 147 13.44 -17.44 -22.79
C ASP A 147 11.96 -17.05 -22.95
N ARG A 148 11.40 -16.32 -21.97
CA ARG A 148 10.02 -15.85 -22.03
C ARG A 148 9.95 -14.53 -22.81
N PRO A 149 9.00 -14.39 -23.75
CA PRO A 149 8.77 -13.11 -24.41
C PRO A 149 8.35 -12.09 -23.36
N ASN A 150 9.13 -11.01 -23.21
CA ASN A 150 8.77 -9.92 -22.33
C ASN A 150 7.45 -9.28 -22.86
N PRO A 151 6.37 -9.23 -22.04
CA PRO A 151 5.08 -8.68 -22.46
C PRO A 151 5.12 -7.19 -22.80
N MET A 152 6.20 -6.49 -22.44
CA MET A 152 6.48 -5.09 -22.80
C MET A 152 7.40 -4.96 -24.03
N GLY A 153 7.67 -6.04 -24.76
CA GLY A 153 8.66 -6.10 -25.84
C GLY A 153 10.07 -6.42 -25.31
N THR A 154 11.06 -6.63 -26.19
CA THR A 154 12.43 -6.97 -25.76
C THR A 154 12.99 -5.91 -24.81
N THR A 155 13.15 -6.27 -23.54
CA THR A 155 13.99 -5.52 -22.59
C THR A 155 15.37 -5.39 -23.20
N ALA A 156 15.91 -4.16 -23.28
CA ALA A 156 17.24 -3.92 -23.82
C ALA A 156 18.24 -4.88 -23.17
N HIS A 157 18.86 -5.76 -23.97
CA HIS A 157 19.94 -6.60 -23.51
C HIS A 157 21.06 -5.68 -23.03
N ARG A 158 21.50 -5.86 -21.78
CA ARG A 158 22.74 -5.26 -21.31
C ARG A 158 23.88 -6.02 -21.99
N GLU A 159 24.24 -5.59 -23.19
CA GLU A 159 25.46 -6.07 -23.84
C GLU A 159 26.67 -5.44 -23.16
N GLY A 160 27.45 -6.32 -22.54
CA GLY A 160 28.79 -6.06 -22.04
C GLY A 160 29.15 -7.13 -21.00
N GLY A 161 30.10 -8.02 -21.24
CA GLY A 161 31.36 -7.64 -21.86
C GLY A 161 31.92 -6.42 -21.14
N ALA A 162 32.50 -6.67 -19.96
CA ALA A 162 33.27 -5.79 -19.06
C ALA A 162 32.63 -4.47 -18.54
N PRO A 163 32.86 -4.12 -17.26
CA PRO A 163 32.24 -2.96 -16.62
C PRO A 163 32.82 -1.64 -17.13
N VAL A 164 31.96 -0.66 -17.43
CA VAL A 164 32.38 0.67 -17.88
C VAL A 164 32.65 1.58 -16.67
N GLN A 165 33.88 2.09 -16.60
CA GLN A 165 34.29 3.13 -15.67
C GLN A 165 33.57 4.46 -15.95
N VAL A 166 33.10 5.10 -14.89
CA VAL A 166 32.47 6.43 -14.96
C VAL A 166 33.53 7.50 -15.19
N LYS A 167 33.31 8.34 -16.22
CA LYS A 167 33.83 9.71 -16.25
C LYS A 167 32.66 10.68 -16.40
N ALA A 168 32.62 11.65 -15.51
CA ALA A 168 31.80 12.84 -15.64
C ALA A 168 32.37 13.71 -16.75
N ASP A 169 31.50 14.22 -17.63
CA ASP A 169 31.54 15.57 -18.21
C ASP A 169 30.23 15.83 -18.98
N GLY A 170 29.80 17.10 -18.99
CA GLY A 170 28.44 17.58 -19.22
C GLY A 170 27.80 17.26 -20.57
N ASP A 171 26.48 17.09 -20.59
CA ASP A 171 25.53 18.12 -21.02
C ASP A 171 24.07 17.64 -20.86
N LEU A 172 23.16 18.59 -20.58
CA LEU A 172 21.72 18.43 -20.42
C LEU A 172 21.03 18.03 -21.73
N VAL A 173 20.12 17.04 -21.71
CA VAL A 173 18.83 17.13 -22.42
C VAL A 173 17.75 16.38 -21.65
N SER A 174 16.88 17.14 -20.98
CA SER A 174 15.54 16.71 -20.56
C SER A 174 14.64 16.71 -21.80
N GLN A 175 14.06 15.57 -22.18
CA GLN A 175 12.91 15.54 -23.07
C GLN A 175 11.72 14.89 -22.37
N ARG A 176 10.74 15.76 -22.07
CA ARG A 176 9.36 15.40 -21.79
C ARG A 176 8.79 14.69 -23.01
N VAL A 177 8.05 13.62 -22.78
CA VAL A 177 6.92 13.26 -23.65
C VAL A 177 5.74 13.07 -22.71
N ASP A 178 5.07 14.18 -22.43
CA ASP A 178 3.65 14.17 -22.07
C ASP A 178 2.90 14.05 -23.40
N GLU A 179 2.16 12.96 -23.62
CA GLU A 179 1.00 12.94 -24.51
C GLU A 179 0.06 11.79 -24.08
N GLU A 180 -1.16 12.20 -23.70
CA GLU A 180 -2.34 11.49 -23.15
C GLU A 180 -2.35 11.04 -21.67
#